data_AF-A0A7X6VZG4-F1
#
_entry.id   AF-A0A7X6VZG4-F1
#
_cell.length_a   1.000
_cell.length_b   1.000
_cell.length_c   1.000
_cell.angle_alpha   90.00
_cell.angle_beta   90.00
_cell.angle_gamma   90.00
#
_symmetry.space_group_name_H-M   'P 1'
#
loop_
_entity.id
_entity.type
_entity.pdbx_description
1 polymer ?
#
loop_
_entity_poly.entity_id
_entity_poly.type
_entity_poly.pdbx_seq_one_letter_code
_entity_poly.pdbx_strand_id
1 'polypeptide(L)'
;RNVEYWCYPNHVNGENNHTPVAGARMTYGFGFWRSGFRTLIPWIYSSTTGDPFNYLDGPSMDFFNRSEPDGTPIPVAMWEAYREGYDDYRYIYTLRQLIAQAKRSPRPAAKKAAAEAEKELQFVWDSIRVQAKYKHDDLWTPTEFDVNRWLIAQQILAVRQALK
;
A
#
# COMPACT_ATOMS: atom_id res chain seq x y z
N ARG A 1 13.53 24.24 8.21
CA ARG A 1 13.74 22.91 7.57
C ARG A 1 12.45 22.12 7.77
N ASN A 2 11.88 21.55 6.71
CA ASN A 2 10.73 20.65 6.87
C ASN A 2 11.21 19.39 7.60
N VAL A 3 10.55 19.03 8.70
CA VAL A 3 10.83 17.80 9.45
C VAL A 3 10.11 16.67 8.73
N GLU A 4 10.84 15.60 8.41
CA GLU A 4 10.27 14.38 7.81
C GLU A 4 10.19 13.27 8.86
N TYR A 5 9.10 12.50 8.82
CA TYR A 5 8.90 11.36 9.70
C TYR A 5 9.04 10.07 8.89
N TRP A 6 9.63 9.06 9.49
CA TRP A 6 9.63 7.70 9.00
C TRP A 6 9.01 6.81 10.07
N CYS A 7 8.46 5.68 9.63
CA CYS A 7 7.84 4.73 10.53
C CYS A 7 8.45 3.35 10.34
N TYR A 8 8.57 2.68 11.46
CA TYR A 8 8.92 1.29 11.58
C TYR A 8 7.66 0.53 12.01
N PRO A 9 6.86 -0.03 11.08
CA PRO A 9 5.57 -0.61 11.44
C PRO A 9 5.77 -2.04 12.00
N ASN A 10 6.42 -2.15 13.16
CA ASN A 10 6.79 -3.45 13.77
C ASN A 10 5.59 -4.38 13.98
N HIS A 11 4.41 -3.79 14.11
CA HIS A 11 3.17 -4.53 14.29
C HIS A 11 2.85 -5.47 13.13
N VAL A 12 3.24 -5.12 11.90
CA VAL A 12 3.21 -5.99 10.71
C VAL A 12 4.59 -6.62 10.45
N ASN A 13 5.67 -6.00 10.96
CA ASN A 13 7.06 -6.29 10.57
C ASN A 13 7.96 -7.00 11.59
N GLY A 14 7.44 -7.47 12.72
CA GLY A 14 8.27 -8.12 13.74
C GLY A 14 7.53 -8.60 14.97
N GLU A 15 6.50 -7.89 15.43
CA GLU A 15 5.58 -8.41 16.45
C GLU A 15 4.79 -9.61 15.90
N ASN A 16 4.51 -9.58 14.59
CA ASN A 16 3.77 -10.59 13.82
C ASN A 16 2.55 -11.16 14.57
N ASN A 17 1.95 -10.32 15.41
CA ASN A 17 0.86 -10.67 16.30
C ASN A 17 -0.45 -10.61 15.52
N HIS A 18 -0.64 -11.63 14.68
CA HIS A 18 -1.85 -11.93 13.93
C HIS A 18 -2.30 -10.81 12.96
N THR A 19 -1.38 -10.05 12.36
CA THR A 19 -1.77 -9.11 11.30
C THR A 19 -2.18 -9.89 10.05
N PRO A 20 -3.41 -9.72 9.54
CA PRO A 20 -3.86 -10.36 8.32
C PRO A 20 -3.29 -9.63 7.09
N VAL A 21 -3.32 -10.32 5.95
CA VAL A 21 -2.91 -9.77 4.64
C VAL A 21 -3.57 -8.43 4.30
N ALA A 22 -4.82 -8.19 4.73
CA ALA A 22 -5.51 -6.92 4.56
C ALA A 22 -4.83 -5.77 5.33
N GLY A 23 -4.40 -6.03 6.57
CA GLY A 23 -3.70 -5.05 7.40
C GLY A 23 -2.32 -4.71 6.85
N ALA A 24 -1.63 -5.73 6.31
CA ALA A 24 -0.37 -5.59 5.60
C ALA A 24 -0.51 -4.72 4.34
N ARG A 25 -1.46 -5.05 3.44
CA ARG A 25 -1.75 -4.28 2.23
C ARG A 25 -2.14 -2.84 2.54
N MET A 26 -2.99 -2.62 3.54
CA MET A 26 -3.35 -1.26 4.00
C MET A 26 -2.11 -0.49 4.46
N THR A 27 -1.28 -1.09 5.32
CA THR A 27 -0.10 -0.44 5.90
C THR A 27 0.86 0.06 4.83
N TYR A 28 1.11 -0.74 3.79
CA TYR A 28 2.08 -0.40 2.73
C TYR A 28 1.46 0.30 1.51
N GLY A 29 0.14 0.44 1.46
CA GLY A 29 -0.58 1.10 0.36
C GLY A 29 -1.33 2.35 0.80
N PHE A 30 -2.65 2.26 0.88
CA PHE A 30 -3.53 3.40 1.20
C PHE A 30 -3.24 4.00 2.58
N GLY A 31 -2.95 3.17 3.58
CA GLY A 31 -2.55 3.61 4.93
C GLY A 31 -1.21 4.34 4.92
N PHE A 32 -0.23 3.88 4.13
CA PHE A 32 1.03 4.61 3.93
C PHE A 32 0.76 6.01 3.35
N TRP A 33 -0.02 6.10 2.28
CA TRP A 33 -0.41 7.39 1.70
C TRP A 33 -1.09 8.30 2.73
N ARG A 34 -2.01 7.74 3.53
CA ARG A 34 -2.79 8.47 4.54
C ARG A 34 -1.97 8.94 5.74
N SER A 35 -0.89 8.22 6.06
CA SER A 35 -0.07 8.45 7.24
C SER A 35 0.78 9.72 7.18
N GLY A 36 1.16 10.17 5.98
CA GLY A 36 2.11 11.27 5.80
C GLY A 36 3.57 10.92 6.11
N PHE A 37 3.88 9.66 6.44
CA PHE A 37 5.26 9.22 6.57
C PHE A 37 5.99 9.31 5.23
N ARG A 38 7.28 9.66 5.29
CA ARG A 38 8.17 9.70 4.13
C ARG A 38 8.51 8.28 3.65
N THR A 39 8.72 7.38 4.59
CA THR A 39 9.13 6.00 4.34
C THR A 39 8.66 5.07 5.44
N LEU A 40 8.35 3.84 5.06
CA LEU A 40 8.13 2.72 5.97
C LEU A 40 9.30 1.75 5.82
N ILE A 41 9.95 1.41 6.93
CA ILE A 41 11.10 0.50 6.94
C ILE A 41 10.71 -0.75 7.75
N PRO A 42 10.69 -1.94 7.13
CA PRO A 42 10.48 -3.18 7.89
C PRO A 42 11.71 -3.48 8.76
N TRP A 43 11.52 -4.26 9.82
CA TRP A 43 12.61 -4.75 10.67
C TRP A 43 13.69 -5.48 9.93
N ILE A 44 13.26 -6.49 9.20
CA ILE A 44 14.13 -7.49 8.68
C ILE A 44 13.46 -8.08 7.45
N TYR A 45 14.28 -8.50 6.49
CA TYR A 45 13.78 -9.13 5.28
C TYR A 45 13.30 -10.57 5.53
N SER A 46 13.97 -11.29 6.44
CA SER A 46 13.64 -12.65 6.83
C SER A 46 14.17 -12.94 8.23
N SER A 47 13.38 -13.65 9.06
CA SER A 47 13.80 -14.15 10.36
C SER A 47 13.13 -15.50 10.62
N THR A 48 13.91 -16.49 11.07
CA THR A 48 13.44 -17.86 11.30
C THR A 48 13.83 -18.31 12.69
N THR A 49 12.89 -18.95 13.37
CA THR A 49 13.09 -19.73 14.58
C THR A 49 12.88 -21.19 14.21
N GLY A 50 13.86 -22.06 14.47
CA GLY A 50 13.71 -23.49 14.16
C GLY A 50 13.66 -23.79 12.66
N ASP A 51 12.66 -24.57 12.25
CA ASP A 51 12.40 -25.00 10.88
C ASP A 51 11.54 -23.94 10.14
N PRO A 52 12.07 -23.32 9.06
CA PRO A 52 11.36 -22.28 8.32
C PRO A 52 10.04 -22.73 7.67
N PHE A 53 9.79 -24.03 7.57
CA PHE A 53 8.56 -24.61 7.03
C PHE A 53 7.58 -25.07 8.13
N ASN A 54 7.92 -24.88 9.40
CA ASN A 54 7.09 -25.25 10.54
C ASN A 54 6.74 -24.01 11.38
N TYR A 55 5.50 -23.53 11.27
CA TYR A 55 5.05 -22.35 12.02
C TYR A 55 4.77 -22.60 13.52
N LEU A 56 4.95 -23.84 14.01
CA LEU A 56 4.56 -24.25 15.37
C LEU A 56 5.75 -24.52 16.30
N ASP A 57 7.00 -24.32 15.86
CA ASP A 57 8.20 -24.66 16.64
C ASP A 57 8.88 -23.43 17.29
N GLY A 58 8.34 -22.23 17.08
CA GLY A 58 8.79 -20.99 17.70
C GLY A 58 7.72 -20.34 18.58
N PRO A 59 8.11 -19.45 19.53
CA PRO A 59 7.16 -18.66 20.32
C PRO A 59 6.50 -17.54 19.52
N SER A 60 6.93 -17.32 18.28
CA SER A 60 6.43 -16.30 17.36
C SER A 60 6.42 -16.85 15.94
N MET A 61 5.52 -16.31 15.13
CA MET A 61 5.50 -16.56 13.70
C MET A 61 6.80 -16.08 13.05
N ASP A 62 7.43 -16.95 12.28
CA ASP A 62 8.58 -16.59 11.48
C ASP A 62 8.29 -15.44 10.51
N PHE A 63 9.33 -14.66 10.22
CA PHE A 63 9.19 -13.42 9.48
C PHE A 63 9.52 -13.53 8.00
N PHE A 64 8.55 -13.11 7.18
CA PHE A 64 8.62 -12.76 5.77
C PHE A 64 9.20 -13.83 4.85
N ASN A 65 10.36 -13.59 4.25
CA ASN A 65 10.67 -14.21 2.98
C ASN A 65 11.42 -15.52 3.20
N ARG A 66 10.99 -16.54 2.47
CA ARG A 66 11.66 -17.82 2.38
C ARG A 66 12.45 -17.89 1.10
N SER A 67 13.43 -18.77 1.09
CA SER A 67 14.17 -19.11 -0.10
C SER A 67 14.29 -20.62 -0.21
N GLU A 68 14.30 -21.10 -1.44
CA GLU A 68 14.79 -22.44 -1.77
C GLU A 68 16.26 -22.58 -1.35
N PRO A 69 16.81 -23.81 -1.25
CA PRO A 69 18.22 -24.02 -0.93
C PRO A 69 19.21 -23.31 -1.87
N ASP A 70 18.79 -23.02 -3.11
CA ASP A 70 19.59 -22.28 -4.10
C ASP A 70 19.48 -20.75 -3.97
N GLY A 71 18.70 -20.26 -3.01
CA GLY A 71 18.46 -18.85 -2.76
C GLY A 71 17.25 -18.25 -3.49
N THR A 72 16.57 -19.01 -4.35
CA THR A 72 15.38 -18.53 -5.07
C THR A 72 14.29 -18.10 -4.08
N PRO A 73 13.78 -16.85 -4.14
CA PRO A 73 12.72 -16.41 -3.23
C PRO A 73 11.42 -17.18 -3.42
N ILE A 74 10.83 -17.62 -2.32
CA ILE A 74 9.52 -18.25 -2.27
C ILE A 74 8.47 -17.17 -1.92
N PRO A 75 7.42 -17.00 -2.73
CA PRO A 75 6.34 -16.08 -2.41
C PRO A 75 5.63 -16.50 -1.11
N VAL A 76 5.43 -15.55 -0.21
CA VAL A 76 4.62 -15.74 1.01
C VAL A 76 3.48 -14.74 1.03
N ALA A 77 2.31 -15.14 1.55
CA ALA A 77 1.10 -14.34 1.49
C ALA A 77 1.27 -12.92 2.06
N MET A 78 2.02 -12.78 3.15
CA MET A 78 2.29 -11.47 3.76
C MET A 78 3.20 -10.58 2.90
N TRP A 79 4.20 -11.15 2.22
CA TRP A 79 5.08 -10.42 1.29
C TRP A 79 4.29 -9.93 0.07
N GLU A 80 3.47 -10.80 -0.50
CA GLU A 80 2.64 -10.43 -1.64
C GLU A 80 1.61 -9.35 -1.26
N ALA A 81 1.06 -9.39 -0.04
CA ALA A 81 0.22 -8.31 0.46
C ALA A 81 0.95 -6.95 0.54
N TYR A 82 2.24 -6.95 0.90
CA TYR A 82 3.05 -5.72 0.91
C TYR A 82 3.27 -5.21 -0.51
N ARG A 83 3.54 -6.11 -1.45
CA ARG A 83 3.71 -5.78 -2.86
C ARG A 83 2.44 -5.20 -3.45
N GLU A 84 1.29 -5.81 -3.14
CA GLU A 84 -0.01 -5.28 -3.54
C GLU A 84 -0.28 -3.88 -2.98
N GLY A 85 0.04 -3.66 -1.70
CA GLY A 85 -0.08 -2.34 -1.08
C GLY A 85 0.86 -1.32 -1.72
N TYR A 86 2.11 -1.69 -1.96
CA TYR A 86 3.06 -0.86 -2.67
C TYR A 86 2.55 -0.49 -4.07
N ASP A 87 1.96 -1.44 -4.80
CA ASP A 87 1.34 -1.17 -6.10
C ASP A 87 0.11 -0.27 -5.98
N ASP A 88 -0.74 -0.42 -4.95
CA ASP A 88 -1.84 0.53 -4.66
C ASP A 88 -1.30 1.97 -4.55
N TYR A 89 -0.21 2.15 -3.80
CA TYR A 89 0.44 3.45 -3.67
C TYR A 89 1.00 3.96 -5.00
N ARG A 90 1.55 3.09 -5.87
CA ARG A 90 2.04 3.50 -7.19
C ARG A 90 0.92 4.05 -8.07
N TYR A 91 -0.29 3.49 -7.99
CA TYR A 91 -1.46 4.02 -8.70
C TYR A 91 -1.82 5.41 -8.18
N ILE A 92 -1.91 5.59 -6.86
CA ILE A 92 -2.16 6.89 -6.22
C ILE A 92 -1.11 7.92 -6.67
N TYR A 93 0.17 7.57 -6.56
CA TYR A 93 1.27 8.45 -6.94
C TYR A 93 1.17 8.85 -8.42
N THR A 94 0.93 7.88 -9.30
CA THR A 94 0.76 8.12 -10.74
C THR A 94 -0.38 9.09 -11.02
N LEU A 95 -1.55 8.88 -10.41
CA LEU A 95 -2.70 9.77 -10.60
C LEU A 95 -2.39 11.19 -10.11
N ARG A 96 -1.75 11.34 -8.95
CA ARG A 96 -1.36 12.65 -8.40
C ARG A 96 -0.41 13.41 -9.34
N GLN A 97 0.56 12.72 -9.94
CA GLN A 97 1.45 13.34 -10.92
C GLN A 97 0.70 13.79 -12.17
N LEU A 98 -0.21 12.96 -12.68
CA LEU A 98 -1.03 13.28 -13.86
C LEU A 98 -1.99 14.44 -13.60
N ILE A 99 -2.64 14.49 -12.43
CA ILE A 99 -3.46 15.63 -12.00
C ILE A 99 -2.64 16.91 -12.02
N ALA A 100 -1.45 16.91 -11.41
CA ALA A 100 -0.57 18.08 -11.37
C ALA A 100 -0.15 18.53 -12.78
N GLN A 101 0.11 17.59 -13.69
CA GLN A 101 0.39 17.89 -15.09
C GLN A 101 -0.84 18.49 -15.80
N ALA A 102 -2.00 17.87 -15.65
CA ALA A 102 -3.24 18.26 -16.33
C ALA A 102 -3.75 19.63 -15.89
N LYS A 103 -3.56 20.00 -14.61
CA LYS A 103 -3.85 21.36 -14.11
C LYS A 103 -3.04 22.45 -14.82
N ARG A 104 -1.81 22.14 -15.22
CA ARG A 104 -0.90 23.07 -15.94
C ARG A 104 -1.11 23.07 -17.46
N SER A 105 -1.92 22.15 -17.99
CA SER A 105 -2.20 22.06 -19.42
C SER A 105 -3.04 23.25 -19.90
N PRO A 106 -2.81 23.79 -21.12
CA PRO A 106 -3.69 24.79 -21.71
C PRO A 106 -5.06 24.21 -22.12
N ARG A 107 -5.19 22.88 -22.19
CA ARG A 107 -6.42 22.22 -22.68
C ARG A 107 -7.52 22.23 -21.61
N PRO A 108 -8.72 22.78 -21.90
CA PRO A 108 -9.84 22.76 -20.96
C PRO A 108 -10.25 21.34 -20.52
N ALA A 109 -10.21 20.38 -21.45
CA ALA A 109 -10.51 18.97 -21.16
C ALA A 109 -9.56 18.37 -20.11
N ALA A 110 -8.25 18.68 -20.19
CA ALA A 110 -7.27 18.21 -19.21
C ALA A 110 -7.55 18.80 -17.82
N LYS A 111 -7.84 20.10 -17.73
CA LYS A 111 -8.18 20.75 -16.46
C LYS A 111 -9.45 20.17 -15.83
N LYS A 112 -10.47 19.88 -16.66
CA LYS A 112 -11.71 19.24 -16.22
C LYS A 112 -11.45 17.83 -15.68
N ALA A 113 -10.72 16.99 -16.44
CA ALA A 113 -10.35 15.64 -16.01
C ALA A 113 -9.53 15.65 -14.72
N ALA A 114 -8.65 16.65 -14.53
CA ALA A 114 -7.90 16.80 -13.29
C ALA A 114 -8.81 17.07 -12.09
N ALA A 115 -9.83 17.93 -12.24
CA ALA A 115 -10.77 18.24 -11.17
C ALA A 115 -11.65 17.02 -10.80
N GLU A 116 -12.09 16.25 -11.79
CA GLU A 116 -12.82 14.99 -11.57
C GLU A 116 -11.94 13.96 -10.85
N ALA A 117 -10.70 13.76 -11.32
CA ALA A 117 -9.75 12.86 -10.70
C ALA A 117 -9.40 13.24 -9.26
N GLU A 118 -9.31 14.55 -8.94
CA GLU A 118 -9.11 15.01 -7.57
C GLU A 118 -10.29 14.71 -6.66
N LYS A 119 -11.52 14.85 -7.16
CA LYS A 119 -12.72 14.50 -6.41
C LYS A 119 -12.74 13.00 -6.08
N GLU A 120 -12.45 12.14 -7.06
CA GLU A 120 -12.40 10.69 -6.83
C GLU A 120 -11.25 10.31 -5.89
N LEU A 121 -10.07 10.92 -6.05
CA LEU A 121 -8.96 10.67 -5.14
C LEU A 121 -9.29 11.12 -3.71
N GLN A 122 -10.01 12.23 -3.54
CA GLN A 122 -10.49 12.69 -2.24
C GLN A 122 -11.51 11.72 -1.64
N PHE A 123 -12.44 11.18 -2.44
CA PHE A 123 -13.35 10.13 -2.00
C PHE A 123 -12.60 8.90 -1.47
N VAL A 124 -11.57 8.44 -2.19
CA VAL A 124 -10.75 7.31 -1.72
C VAL A 124 -9.96 7.66 -0.46
N TRP A 125 -9.48 8.90 -0.32
CA TRP A 125 -8.82 9.35 0.90
C TRP A 125 -9.75 9.31 2.12
N ASP A 126 -11.00 9.77 1.94
CA ASP A 126 -12.00 9.85 3.00
C ASP A 126 -12.59 8.48 3.37
N SER A 127 -12.52 7.49 2.49
CA SER A 127 -12.97 6.12 2.77
C SER A 127 -12.00 5.30 3.63
N ILE A 128 -10.76 5.79 3.83
CA ILE A 128 -9.74 5.08 4.62
C ILE A 128 -10.13 5.11 6.09
N ARG A 129 -10.40 3.93 6.65
CA ARG A 129 -10.67 3.72 8.07
C ARG A 129 -9.36 3.80 8.85
N VAL A 130 -8.96 5.00 9.28
CA VAL A 130 -7.65 5.25 9.90
C VAL A 130 -7.55 4.53 11.25
N GLN A 131 -6.48 3.77 11.43
CA GLN A 131 -6.19 3.04 12.66
C GLN A 131 -4.75 3.28 13.10
N ALA A 132 -4.47 3.16 14.40
CA ALA A 132 -3.10 3.22 14.92
C ALA A 132 -2.26 2.02 14.46
N LYS A 133 -2.88 0.84 14.34
CA LYS A 133 -2.31 -0.40 13.82
C LYS A 133 -3.41 -1.13 13.04
N TYR A 134 -3.19 -1.44 11.77
CA TYR A 134 -4.16 -2.16 10.94
C TYR A 134 -4.07 -3.66 11.22
N LYS A 135 -4.79 -4.16 12.24
CA LYS A 135 -4.65 -5.54 12.71
C LYS A 135 -5.91 -6.40 12.67
N HIS A 136 -6.97 -6.03 13.37
CA HIS A 136 -8.02 -7.01 13.70
C HIS A 136 -9.36 -6.58 13.11
N ASP A 137 -9.84 -5.42 13.55
CA ASP A 137 -11.18 -4.99 13.25
C ASP A 137 -11.20 -3.91 12.18
N ASP A 138 -12.35 -3.80 11.51
CA ASP A 138 -12.68 -2.67 10.63
C ASP A 138 -11.66 -2.41 9.49
N LEU A 139 -10.95 -3.45 9.07
CA LEU A 139 -10.07 -3.42 7.90
C LEU A 139 -10.91 -3.42 6.62
N TRP A 140 -10.37 -2.83 5.56
CA TRP A 140 -10.93 -3.03 4.22
C TRP A 140 -10.92 -4.51 3.86
N THR A 141 -12.02 -4.97 3.30
CA THR A 141 -12.12 -6.25 2.60
C THR A 141 -11.22 -6.24 1.35
N PRO A 142 -10.79 -7.40 0.84
CA PRO A 142 -10.03 -7.46 -0.41
C PRO A 142 -10.70 -6.71 -1.56
N THR A 143 -12.02 -6.88 -1.70
CA THR A 143 -12.83 -6.20 -2.72
C THR A 143 -12.79 -4.67 -2.58
N GLU A 144 -12.84 -4.13 -1.36
CA GLU A 144 -12.74 -2.68 -1.15
C GLU A 144 -11.41 -2.12 -1.68
N PHE A 145 -10.29 -2.81 -1.45
CA PHE A 145 -9.01 -2.36 -2.02
C PHE A 145 -9.05 -2.35 -3.55
N ASP A 146 -9.57 -3.42 -4.16
CA ASP A 146 -9.58 -3.55 -5.62
C ASP A 146 -10.52 -2.54 -6.28
N VAL A 147 -11.67 -2.26 -5.67
CA VAL A 147 -12.59 -1.21 -6.13
C VAL A 147 -11.92 0.16 -6.07
N ASN A 148 -11.26 0.50 -4.95
CA ASN A 148 -10.57 1.78 -4.82
C ASN A 148 -9.39 1.89 -5.80
N ARG A 149 -8.59 0.83 -5.98
CA ARG A 149 -7.52 0.77 -7.00
C ARG A 149 -8.09 0.96 -8.40
N TRP A 150 -9.21 0.31 -8.72
CA TRP A 150 -9.85 0.41 -10.03
C TRP A 150 -10.38 1.82 -10.30
N LEU A 151 -11.01 2.47 -9.32
CA LEU A 151 -11.43 3.87 -9.42
C LEU A 151 -10.25 4.77 -9.78
N ILE A 152 -9.11 4.63 -9.08
CA ILE A 152 -7.89 5.38 -9.37
C ILE A 152 -7.36 5.06 -10.78
N ALA A 153 -7.35 3.79 -11.18
CA ALA A 153 -6.91 3.35 -12.50
C ALA A 153 -7.74 3.98 -13.62
N GLN A 154 -9.06 4.04 -13.47
CA GLN A 154 -9.97 4.68 -14.42
C GLN A 154 -9.66 6.17 -14.57
N GLN A 155 -9.42 6.87 -13.46
CA GLN A 155 -9.03 8.28 -13.49
C GLN A 155 -7.66 8.50 -14.15
N ILE A 156 -6.69 7.61 -13.94
CA ILE A 156 -5.39 7.65 -14.65
C ILE A 156 -5.62 7.61 -16.16
N LEU A 157 -6.45 6.69 -16.65
CA LEU A 157 -6.75 6.56 -18.07
C LEU A 157 -7.45 7.80 -18.62
N ALA A 158 -8.45 8.32 -17.90
CA ALA A 158 -9.21 9.50 -18.29
C ALA A 158 -8.31 10.75 -18.39
N VAL A 159 -7.48 11.01 -17.38
CA VAL A 159 -6.55 12.15 -17.38
C VAL A 159 -5.52 12.01 -18.49
N ARG A 160 -4.96 10.81 -18.72
CA ARG A 160 -4.02 10.57 -19.82
C ARG A 160 -4.65 10.80 -21.18
N GLN A 161 -5.91 10.44 -21.38
CA GLN A 161 -6.60 10.67 -22.64
C GLN A 161 -6.88 12.17 -22.86
N ALA A 162 -7.29 12.90 -21.82
CA ALA A 162 -7.50 14.35 -21.90
C ALA A 162 -6.20 15.16 -22.08
N LEU A 163 -5.06 14.57 -21.72
CA LEU A 163 -3.71 15.10 -21.92
C LEU A 163 -3.12 14.83 -23.31
N LYS A 164 -3.77 14.03 -24.17
CA LYS A 164 -3.38 13.89 -25.58
C LYS A 164 -3.89 15.07 -26.39
#